data_AF-A0A8C5DQA7-F1
#
_entry.id   AF-A0A8C5DQA7-F1
#
_cell.length_a   1.000
_cell.length_b   1.000
_cell.length_c   1.000
_cell.angle_alpha   90.00
_cell.angle_beta   90.00
_cell.angle_gamma   90.00
#
_symmetry.space_group_name_H-M   'P 1'
#
loop_
_entity.id
_entity.type
_entity.pdbx_description
1 polymer ?
#
loop_
_entity_poly.entity_id
_entity_poly.type
_entity_poly.pdbx_seq_one_letter_code
_entity_poly.pdbx_strand_id
1 'polypeptide(L)'
;MSFIHYKFSSKLEYKTVTFSGLHITLTELKTQIMTKERLKSRHCDLQITDAQTLEEYLDDEVHIPRHSSVIVRRAPIGGVIPAGKTFIVYVYYLYIKRLNREISVHTHFL
;
A
#
# COMPACT_ATOMS: atom_id res chain seq x y z
N MET A 1 -7.67 21.82 9.75
CA MET A 1 -6.68 20.82 9.25
C MET A 1 -7.41 19.54 8.90
N SER A 2 -7.06 18.92 7.77
CA SER A 2 -7.61 17.63 7.33
C SER A 2 -6.53 16.57 7.37
N PHE A 3 -6.91 15.33 7.69
CA PHE A 3 -5.99 14.20 7.72
C PHE A 3 -6.65 12.94 7.18
N ILE A 4 -5.82 12.02 6.70
CA ILE A 4 -6.21 10.67 6.27
C ILE A 4 -5.44 9.69 7.12
N HIS A 5 -6.14 8.69 7.66
CA HIS A 5 -5.51 7.57 8.34
C HIS A 5 -5.12 6.54 7.28
N TYR A 6 -3.86 6.16 7.25
CA TYR A 6 -3.39 5.12 6.36
C TYR A 6 -2.58 4.09 7.12
N LYS A 7 -2.66 2.82 6.70
CA LYS A 7 -1.72 1.80 7.16
C LYS A 7 -1.18 1.03 5.98
N PHE A 8 0.04 0.54 6.08
CA PHE A 8 0.50 -0.46 5.11
C PHE A 8 -0.16 -1.79 5.41
N SER A 9 -0.55 -2.55 4.38
CA SER A 9 -1.09 -3.90 4.56
C SER A 9 -0.13 -4.84 5.29
N SER A 10 1.18 -4.53 5.30
CA SER A 10 2.21 -5.26 6.03
C SER A 10 2.43 -4.80 7.47
N LYS A 11 1.74 -3.75 7.91
CA LYS A 11 1.84 -3.16 9.25
C LYS A 11 0.47 -3.11 9.92
N LEU A 12 0.46 -3.18 11.24
CA LEU A 12 -0.75 -3.02 12.04
C LEU A 12 -1.01 -1.56 12.43
N GLU A 13 0.06 -0.75 12.50
CA GLU A 13 0.00 0.64 12.91
C GLU A 13 -0.54 1.56 11.80
N TYR A 14 -1.50 2.42 12.18
CA TYR A 14 -1.97 3.51 11.34
C TYR A 14 -1.10 4.76 11.52
N LYS A 15 -0.77 5.36 10.39
CA LYS A 15 -0.12 6.65 10.27
C LYS A 15 -1.08 7.67 9.69
N THR A 16 -0.73 8.94 9.81
CA THR A 16 -1.56 10.03 9.29
C THR A 16 -0.80 10.84 8.24
N VAL A 17 -1.52 11.19 7.17
CA VAL A 17 -1.12 12.23 6.23
C VAL A 17 -2.00 13.44 6.49
N THR A 18 -1.37 14.61 6.61
CA THR A 18 -2.06 15.89 6.82
C THR A 18 -2.06 16.68 5.52
N PHE A 19 -3.22 17.21 5.14
CA PHE A 19 -3.37 18.02 3.93
C PHE A 19 -4.36 19.16 4.16
N SER A 20 -4.37 20.13 3.24
CA SER A 20 -5.33 21.24 3.21
C SER A 20 -6.42 20.92 2.19
N GLY A 21 -7.69 20.94 2.60
CA GLY A 21 -8.82 20.65 1.71
C GLY A 21 -9.88 19.75 2.34
N LEU A 22 -10.97 19.53 1.59
CA LEU A 22 -12.05 18.60 1.97
C LEU A 22 -11.77 17.17 1.52
N HIS A 23 -11.05 17.01 0.42
CA HIS A 23 -10.64 15.76 -0.18
C HIS A 23 -9.20 15.89 -0.69
N ILE A 24 -8.56 14.75 -0.92
CA ILE A 24 -7.24 14.64 -1.53
C ILE A 24 -7.34 13.73 -2.74
N THR A 25 -6.63 14.05 -3.82
CA THR A 25 -6.57 13.17 -4.99
C THR A 25 -5.68 11.96 -4.70
N LEU A 26 -5.95 10.85 -5.38
CA LEU A 26 -5.18 9.63 -5.23
C LEU A 26 -3.68 9.87 -5.49
N THR A 27 -3.34 10.59 -6.56
CA THR A 27 -1.93 10.91 -6.91
C THR A 27 -1.22 11.71 -5.83
N GLU A 28 -1.89 12.71 -5.25
CA GLU A 28 -1.30 13.53 -4.19
C GLU A 28 -1.10 12.71 -2.92
N LEU A 29 -2.08 11.88 -2.54
CA LEU A 29 -1.97 10.99 -1.40
C LEU A 29 -0.80 10.00 -1.55
N LYS A 30 -0.68 9.36 -2.72
CA LYS A 30 0.45 8.45 -3.03
C LYS A 30 1.79 9.18 -2.87
N THR A 31 1.91 10.38 -3.42
CA THR A 31 3.13 11.20 -3.37
C THR A 31 3.51 11.58 -1.94
N GLN A 32 2.55 12.00 -1.12
CA GLN A 32 2.78 12.33 0.28
C GLN A 32 3.24 11.11 1.09
N ILE A 33 2.61 9.94 0.90
CA ILE A 33 3.00 8.70 1.57
C ILE A 33 4.39 8.25 1.12
N MET A 34 4.69 8.29 -0.18
CA MET A 34 6.02 7.94 -0.71
C MET A 34 7.11 8.82 -0.10
N THR A 35 6.85 10.13 0.00
CA THR A 35 7.78 11.09 0.60
C THR A 35 7.99 10.81 2.09
N LYS A 36 6.90 10.61 2.84
CA LYS A 36 6.92 10.37 4.28
C LYS A 36 7.64 9.06 4.66
N GLU A 37 7.45 8.01 3.86
CA GLU A 37 8.08 6.70 4.08
C GLU A 37 9.41 6.53 3.33
N ARG A 38 9.90 7.58 2.65
CA ARG A 38 11.15 7.60 1.87
C ARG A 38 11.24 6.44 0.86
N LEU A 39 10.13 6.14 0.21
CA LEU A 39 10.04 5.07 -0.77
C LEU A 39 10.63 5.56 -2.10
N LYS A 40 11.48 4.73 -2.72
CA LYS A 40 12.04 5.03 -4.04
C LYS A 40 10.95 4.81 -5.10
N SER A 41 10.38 5.90 -5.61
CA SER A 41 9.36 5.94 -6.67
C SER A 41 9.82 5.31 -8.00
N ARG A 42 11.10 4.96 -8.14
CA ARG A 42 11.66 4.38 -9.37
C ARG A 42 11.38 2.88 -9.56
N HIS A 43 11.00 2.17 -8.49
CA HIS A 43 10.81 0.71 -8.53
C HIS A 43 9.47 0.24 -7.94
N CYS A 44 8.77 1.08 -7.20
CA CYS A 44 7.52 0.70 -6.54
C CYS A 44 6.49 1.82 -6.61
N ASP A 45 5.27 1.47 -7.01
CA ASP A 45 4.07 2.29 -6.88
C ASP A 45 3.28 1.88 -5.64
N LEU A 46 2.28 2.68 -5.28
CA LEU A 46 1.37 2.45 -4.16
C LEU A 46 -0.04 2.19 -4.67
N GLN A 47 -0.61 1.05 -4.32
CA GLN A 47 -2.05 0.78 -4.43
C GLN A 47 -2.73 1.23 -3.15
N ILE A 48 -3.83 1.97 -3.30
CA ILE A 48 -4.62 2.47 -2.18
C ILE A 48 -5.99 1.80 -2.23
N THR A 49 -6.40 1.23 -1.11
CA THR A 49 -7.70 0.58 -0.94
C THR A 49 -8.41 1.22 0.23
N ASP A 50 -9.72 1.42 0.14
CA ASP A 50 -10.51 1.87 1.27
C ASP A 50 -10.51 0.81 2.40
N ALA A 51 -10.36 1.24 3.65
CA ALA A 51 -10.32 0.30 4.77
C ALA A 51 -11.72 -0.19 5.19
N GLN A 52 -12.78 0.53 4.83
CA GLN A 52 -14.16 0.21 5.19
C GLN A 52 -14.84 -0.60 4.07
N THR A 53 -14.81 -0.10 2.83
CA THR A 53 -15.47 -0.78 1.70
C THR A 53 -14.59 -1.83 1.05
N LEU A 54 -13.28 -1.81 1.33
CA LEU A 54 -12.27 -2.66 0.68
C LEU A 54 -12.19 -2.46 -0.83
N GLU A 55 -12.73 -1.35 -1.35
CA GLU A 55 -12.63 -0.99 -2.77
C GLU A 55 -11.27 -0.37 -3.09
N GLU A 56 -10.70 -0.76 -4.23
CA GLU A 56 -9.42 -0.24 -4.69
C GLU A 56 -9.61 1.04 -5.50
N TYR A 57 -8.86 2.08 -5.13
CA TYR A 57 -8.80 3.32 -5.89
C TYR A 57 -7.82 3.12 -7.05
N LEU A 58 -8.38 2.88 -8.24
CA LEU A 58 -7.62 2.62 -9.47
C LEU A 58 -7.33 3.90 -10.25
N ASP A 59 -8.23 4.87 -10.16
CA ASP A 59 -8.19 6.07 -10.98
C ASP A 59 -7.53 7.22 -10.21
N ASP A 60 -6.54 7.85 -10.85
CA ASP A 60 -5.68 8.88 -10.25
C ASP A 60 -6.45 10.17 -9.91
N GLU A 61 -7.58 10.41 -10.56
CA GLU A 61 -8.46 11.56 -10.33
C GLU A 61 -9.48 11.32 -9.20
N VAL A 62 -9.48 10.13 -8.58
CA VAL A 62 -10.41 9.85 -7.48
C VAL A 62 -10.12 10.72 -6.27
N HIS A 63 -11.21 11.30 -5.75
CA HIS A 63 -11.20 12.15 -4.56
C HIS A 63 -11.49 11.34 -3.30
N ILE A 64 -10.48 11.22 -2.45
CA ILE A 64 -10.59 10.54 -1.16
C ILE A 64 -10.98 11.58 -0.10
N PRO A 65 -12.10 11.40 0.62
CA PRO A 65 -12.58 12.38 1.59
C PRO A 65 -11.67 12.44 2.83
N ARG A 66 -11.62 13.62 3.47
CA ARG A 66 -10.95 13.80 4.77
C ARG A 66 -11.49 12.83 5.82
N HIS A 67 -10.62 12.41 6.73
CA HIS A 67 -10.87 11.45 7.81
C HIS A 67 -11.16 10.01 7.37
N SER A 68 -10.97 9.68 6.08
CA SER A 68 -11.06 8.29 5.66
C SER A 68 -9.89 7.47 6.19
N SER A 69 -10.11 6.15 6.23
CA SER A 69 -9.08 5.17 6.57
C SER A 69 -8.76 4.36 5.32
N VAL A 70 -7.49 4.30 4.95
CA VAL A 70 -7.04 3.60 3.74
C VAL A 70 -5.94 2.60 4.05
N ILE A 71 -5.87 1.57 3.23
CA ILE A 71 -4.85 0.53 3.27
C ILE A 71 -3.94 0.74 2.06
N VAL A 72 -2.64 0.80 2.33
CA VAL A 72 -1.59 1.04 1.34
C VAL A 72 -0.85 -0.26 1.07
N ARG A 73 -0.66 -0.59 -0.21
CA ARG A 73 0.12 -1.74 -0.68
C ARG A 73 1.18 -1.27 -1.67
N ARG A 74 2.34 -1.93 -1.67
CA ARG A 74 3.42 -1.63 -2.63
C ARG A 74 3.28 -2.54 -3.84
N ALA A 75 3.27 -1.97 -5.04
CA ALA A 75 3.25 -2.68 -6.31
C ALA A 75 4.56 -2.39 -7.10
N PRO A 76 5.13 -3.35 -7.83
CA PRO A 76 6.33 -3.11 -8.66
C PRO A 76 6.01 -2.28 -9.91
N ILE A 77 6.90 -1.35 -10.31
CA ILE A 77 6.71 -0.46 -11.50
C ILE A 77 7.19 -1.14 -12.81
N GLY A 78 6.85 -2.41 -13.00
CA GLY A 78 7.34 -3.14 -14.17
C GLY A 78 6.63 -4.45 -14.34
N GLY A 79 5.61 -4.45 -15.19
CA GLY A 79 5.02 -5.66 -15.77
C GLY A 79 4.26 -6.51 -14.77
N VAL A 80 3.06 -6.07 -14.38
CA VAL A 80 1.79 -6.64 -14.84
C VAL A 80 0.67 -5.80 -14.22
N ILE A 81 -0.26 -5.32 -15.03
CA ILE A 81 -1.63 -5.06 -14.56
C ILE A 81 -2.35 -6.38 -14.77
N PRO A 82 -2.52 -7.26 -13.77
CA PRO A 82 -3.43 -8.36 -13.94
C PRO A 82 -4.83 -7.80 -13.65
N ALA A 83 -5.59 -7.59 -14.73
CA ALA A 83 -7.04 -7.51 -14.64
C ALA A 83 -7.56 -8.75 -13.91
N GLY A 84 -7.87 -8.61 -12.62
CA GLY A 84 -8.49 -9.65 -11.79
C GLY A 84 -7.59 -10.85 -11.40
N LYS A 85 -7.92 -11.44 -10.24
CA LYS A 85 -7.49 -12.76 -9.72
C LYS A 85 -6.01 -12.96 -9.33
N THR A 86 -5.05 -12.20 -9.83
CA THR A 86 -3.61 -12.42 -9.54
C THR A 86 -3.13 -11.84 -8.20
N PHE A 87 -3.90 -10.95 -7.56
CA PHE A 87 -3.58 -10.42 -6.23
C PHE A 87 -3.40 -11.54 -5.19
N ILE A 88 -4.24 -12.58 -5.25
CA ILE A 88 -4.15 -13.75 -4.36
C ILE A 88 -2.84 -14.52 -4.59
N VAL A 89 -2.44 -14.69 -5.85
CA VAL A 89 -1.20 -15.40 -6.21
C VAL A 89 0.04 -14.65 -5.72
N TYR A 90 0.06 -13.32 -5.83
CA TYR A 90 1.17 -12.51 -5.33
C TYR A 90 1.26 -12.51 -3.79
N VAL A 91 0.12 -12.44 -3.09
CA VAL A 91 0.05 -12.58 -1.63
C VAL A 91 0.53 -13.97 -1.21
N TYR A 92 0.12 -15.03 -1.91
CA TYR A 92 0.54 -16.40 -1.63
C TYR A 92 2.04 -16.57 -1.87
N TYR A 93 2.59 -16.03 -2.96
CA TYR A 93 4.02 -16.03 -3.23
C TYR A 93 4.83 -15.30 -2.16
N LEU A 94 4.38 -14.13 -1.71
CA LEU A 94 5.02 -13.41 -0.61
C LEU A 94 4.93 -14.16 0.72
N TYR A 95 3.81 -14.84 0.99
CA TYR A 95 3.64 -15.69 2.17
C TYR A 95 4.62 -16.86 2.15
N ILE A 96 4.71 -17.60 1.03
CA ILE A 96 5.65 -18.71 0.84
C ILE A 96 7.10 -18.22 0.97
N LYS A 97 7.43 -17.06 0.39
CA LYS A 97 8.78 -16.47 0.48
C LYS A 97 9.13 -16.02 1.90
N ARG A 98 8.16 -15.52 2.66
CA ARG A 98 8.35 -15.15 4.08
C ARG A 98 8.55 -16.39 4.95
N LEU A 99 7.77 -17.45 4.75
CA LEU A 99 7.94 -18.73 5.44
C LEU A 99 9.34 -19.33 5.19
N ASN A 100 9.82 -19.31 3.94
CA ASN A 100 11.16 -19.81 3.61
C ASN A 100 12.30 -18.97 4.22
N ARG A 101 12.07 -17.67 4.47
CA ARG A 101 13.05 -16.82 5.15
C ARG A 101 13.18 -17.13 6.64
N GLU A 102 12.09 -17.59 7.27
CA GLU A 102 12.10 -18.05 8.67
C GLU A 102 12.71 -19.45 8.82
N ILE A 103 12.59 -20.31 7.79
CA ILE A 103 13.24 -21.62 7.78
C ILE A 103 14.77 -21.48 7.59
N SER A 104 15.23 -20.56 6.75
CA SER A 104 16.66 -20.39 6.45
C SER A 104 17.50 -19.81 7.60
N VAL A 105 16.89 -19.12 8.57
CA VAL A 105 17.59 -18.64 9.78
C VAL A 105 17.73 -19.72 10.85
N HIS A 106 17.01 -20.83 10.75
CA HIS A 106 17.06 -21.92 11.72
C HIS A 106 17.97 -23.07 11.30
N THR A 107 18.38 -23.14 10.02
CA THR A 107 19.24 -24.21 9.48
C THR A 107 20.75 -23.91 9.54
N HIS A 108 21.17 -22.85 10.24
CA HIS A 108 22.59 -22.50 10.40
C HIS A 108 23.10 -22.73 11.84
N PHE A 109 22.48 -23.66 12.58
CA PHE A 109 22.85 -24.03 13.96
C PHE A 109 22.79 -25.53 14.26
N LEU A 110 23.05 -26.38 13.27
CA LEU A 110 23.45 -27.78 13.48
C LEU A 110 24.61 -28.13 12.55
#